data_AF-A0A6P6ALJ5-F1
#
_entry.id   AF-A0A6P6ALJ5-F1
#
_cell.length_a   1.000
_cell.length_b   1.000
_cell.length_c   1.000
_cell.angle_alpha   90.00
_cell.angle_beta   90.00
_cell.angle_gamma   90.00
#
_symmetry.space_group_name_H-M   'P 1'
#
loop_
_entity.id
_entity.type
_entity.pdbx_description
1 polymer ?
#
loop_
_entity_poly.entity_id
_entity_poly.type
_entity_poly.pdbx_seq_one_letter_code
_entity_poly.pdbx_strand_id
1 'polypeptide(L)'
;MQKATFLLSFLFSIAIPILFFNNFSAESTLCSVTMATTTAALGGVHPSQGSQNSAELENLARFAVDEHNKKENAMVEFVRVVKATEQVVAGTLHHLTVEAIDAGKKKLYEAKVWVKPWLNFKELQEFKHADVHGPGVQSVPTHDPVVQDAAHHAVKTIQQRSNSLVPYELKEIVHAQAEVVDDFAKLDMVLKVKRGDKEEKFKVEVHHKSEGTYHLNHMVPDHS
;
A
#
# COMPACT_ATOMS: atom_id res chain seq x y z
N MET A 1 -31.10 -39.80 0.60
CA MET A 1 -29.94 -39.96 1.52
C MET A 1 -29.40 -38.56 1.81
N GLN A 2 -30.07 -37.83 2.69
CA GLN A 2 -29.76 -37.61 4.11
C GLN A 2 -28.68 -36.54 4.33
N LYS A 3 -29.16 -35.41 4.88
CA LYS A 3 -28.45 -34.20 5.32
C LYS A 3 -27.59 -34.50 6.55
N ALA A 4 -26.53 -33.73 6.74
CA ALA A 4 -25.95 -33.48 8.07
C ALA A 4 -25.54 -32.01 8.20
N THR A 5 -26.34 -31.29 8.98
CA THR A 5 -26.08 -29.98 9.55
C THR A 5 -25.22 -30.15 10.81
N PHE A 6 -24.26 -29.27 11.09
CA PHE A 6 -23.87 -29.00 12.49
C PHE A 6 -23.38 -27.55 12.63
N LEU A 7 -24.26 -26.72 13.21
CA LEU A 7 -23.90 -25.48 13.88
C LEU A 7 -23.26 -25.84 15.22
N LEU A 8 -22.19 -25.15 15.62
CA LEU A 8 -21.80 -25.10 17.03
C LEU A 8 -21.27 -23.72 17.40
N SER A 9 -22.16 -22.93 18.00
CA SER A 9 -21.87 -21.82 18.89
C SER A 9 -21.27 -22.35 20.20
N PHE A 10 -20.17 -21.76 20.68
CA PHE A 10 -19.87 -21.76 22.12
C PHE A 10 -19.30 -20.41 22.55
N LEU A 11 -20.12 -19.71 23.33
CA LEU A 11 -19.76 -18.62 24.23
C LEU A 11 -18.87 -19.19 25.33
N PHE A 12 -17.75 -18.55 25.63
CA PHE A 12 -17.11 -18.66 26.95
C PHE A 12 -16.82 -17.26 27.50
N SER A 13 -17.72 -16.87 28.39
CA SER A 13 -17.51 -15.89 29.45
C SER A 13 -16.53 -16.48 30.47
N ILE A 14 -15.43 -15.78 30.78
CA ILE A 14 -14.73 -15.94 32.05
C ILE A 14 -14.33 -14.56 32.56
N ALA A 15 -14.83 -14.27 33.75
CA ALA A 15 -14.70 -13.03 34.51
C ALA A 15 -13.27 -12.80 35.03
N ILE A 16 -12.90 -11.53 35.12
CA ILE A 16 -11.70 -11.01 35.79
C ILE A 16 -12.01 -10.89 37.29
N PRO A 17 -11.23 -11.48 38.21
CA PRO A 17 -11.17 -11.02 39.58
C PRO A 17 -10.00 -10.05 39.76
N ILE A 18 -10.33 -8.84 40.19
CA ILE A 18 -9.40 -7.78 40.59
C ILE A 18 -9.16 -7.89 42.11
N LEU A 19 -7.91 -7.60 42.51
CA LEU A 19 -7.40 -7.19 43.83
C LEU A 19 -7.10 -8.31 44.85
N PHE A 20 -5.86 -8.31 45.37
CA PHE A 20 -5.54 -7.93 46.75
C PHE A 20 -4.03 -7.65 46.91
N PHE A 21 -3.72 -6.47 47.45
CA PHE A 21 -2.39 -6.05 47.91
C PHE A 21 -1.92 -6.90 49.11
N ASN A 22 -0.61 -7.15 49.25
CA ASN A 22 0.17 -6.68 50.42
C ASN A 22 1.68 -6.98 50.35
N ASN A 23 2.41 -6.01 50.90
CA ASN A 23 3.85 -5.87 51.13
C ASN A 23 4.59 -7.12 51.63
N PHE A 24 5.79 -7.37 51.09
CA PHE A 24 6.91 -7.90 51.89
C PHE A 24 8.26 -7.35 51.42
N SER A 25 9.15 -7.20 52.40
CA SER A 25 10.26 -6.26 52.52
C SER A 25 11.57 -6.66 51.80
N ALA A 26 12.42 -5.64 51.56
CA ALA A 26 13.89 -5.54 51.36
C ALA A 26 14.72 -6.86 51.45
N GLU A 27 15.82 -7.11 50.74
CA GLU A 27 16.91 -6.27 50.20
C GLU A 27 17.86 -7.19 49.37
N SER A 28 18.54 -6.67 48.34
CA SER A 28 20.00 -6.87 48.06
C SER A 28 20.39 -6.60 46.59
N THR A 29 21.01 -5.43 46.42
CA THR A 29 22.29 -5.18 45.74
C THR A 29 22.53 -5.66 44.29
N LEU A 30 22.37 -4.69 43.37
CA LEU A 30 23.22 -4.32 42.23
C LEU A 30 23.98 -5.40 41.43
N CYS A 31 23.61 -5.54 40.15
CA CYS A 31 24.58 -5.68 39.07
C CYS A 31 24.05 -4.94 37.83
N SER A 32 24.69 -3.82 37.48
CA SER A 32 24.32 -2.99 36.33
C SER A 32 24.66 -3.69 35.02
N VAL A 33 23.64 -4.15 34.30
CA VAL A 33 23.68 -4.29 32.85
C VAL A 33 22.39 -3.70 32.31
N THR A 34 22.51 -2.57 31.63
CA THR A 34 21.43 -1.88 30.95
C THR A 34 20.97 -2.72 29.76
N MET A 35 20.12 -3.72 30.02
CA MET A 35 19.29 -4.31 28.99
C MET A 35 18.04 -3.44 28.92
N ALA A 36 17.93 -2.65 27.85
CA ALA A 36 16.67 -2.04 27.46
C ALA A 36 15.69 -3.18 27.18
N THR A 37 14.94 -3.57 28.20
CA THR A 37 13.75 -4.41 28.07
C THR A 37 12.73 -3.59 27.31
N THR A 38 12.83 -3.64 25.98
CA THR A 38 11.76 -3.21 25.09
C THR A 38 10.59 -4.14 25.38
N THR A 39 9.64 -3.62 26.12
CA THR A 39 8.29 -4.15 26.27
C THR A 39 7.76 -4.54 24.88
N ALA A 40 7.62 -5.84 24.63
CA ALA A 40 6.95 -6.35 23.45
C ALA A 40 5.46 -5.98 23.55
N ALA A 41 5.11 -4.82 23.01
CA ALA A 41 3.74 -4.41 22.79
C ALA A 41 3.13 -5.31 21.70
N LEU A 42 2.37 -6.32 22.11
CA LEU A 42 1.61 -7.19 21.22
C LEU A 42 0.53 -6.35 20.52
N GLY A 43 0.77 -5.99 19.26
CA GLY A 43 -0.24 -5.35 18.40
C GLY A 43 0.28 -4.30 17.42
N GLY A 44 1.53 -3.81 17.57
CA GLY A 44 2.10 -2.81 16.67
C GLY A 44 2.72 -3.43 15.41
N VAL A 45 2.29 -2.98 14.23
CA VAL A 45 3.07 -3.18 12.99
C VAL A 45 4.37 -2.41 13.16
N HIS A 46 5.49 -3.13 13.21
CA HIS A 46 6.80 -2.52 13.37
C HIS A 46 7.63 -2.72 12.09
N PRO A 47 8.49 -1.77 11.72
CA PRO A 47 9.50 -2.02 10.69
C PRO A 47 10.39 -3.17 11.16
N SER A 48 10.66 -4.13 10.28
CA SER A 48 11.61 -5.21 10.58
C SER A 48 12.95 -4.59 10.98
N GLN A 49 13.53 -5.01 12.11
CA GLN A 49 14.73 -4.38 12.69
C GLN A 49 16.04 -4.70 11.94
N GLY A 50 15.98 -5.35 10.78
CA GLY A 50 17.11 -5.52 9.88
C GLY A 50 17.01 -4.52 8.74
N SER A 51 18.15 -4.08 8.21
CA SER A 51 18.20 -3.46 6.88
C SER A 51 17.26 -4.23 5.93
N GLN A 52 16.57 -3.54 5.03
CA GLN A 52 15.57 -4.09 4.10
C GLN A 52 16.05 -5.28 3.21
N ASN A 53 17.27 -5.79 3.44
CA ASN A 53 17.96 -6.90 2.80
C ASN A 53 18.51 -7.93 3.82
N SER A 54 17.82 -8.25 4.91
CA SER A 54 18.26 -9.40 5.73
C SER A 54 18.03 -10.70 4.94
N ALA A 55 18.99 -11.63 4.99
CA ALA A 55 18.89 -12.89 4.27
C ALA A 55 17.60 -13.67 4.59
N GLU A 56 17.06 -13.47 5.80
CA GLU A 56 15.78 -14.05 6.23
C GLU A 56 14.59 -13.47 5.44
N LEU A 57 14.54 -12.15 5.24
CA LEU A 57 13.48 -11.49 4.46
C LEU A 57 13.55 -11.86 2.98
N GLU A 58 14.76 -11.96 2.41
CA GLU A 58 14.94 -12.45 1.04
C GLU A 58 14.44 -13.90 0.88
N ASN A 59 14.73 -14.78 1.85
CA ASN A 59 14.25 -16.15 1.82
C ASN A 59 12.71 -16.24 1.94
N LEU A 60 12.10 -15.38 2.75
CA LEU A 60 10.64 -15.27 2.86
C LEU A 60 10.02 -14.75 1.55
N ALA A 61 10.65 -13.75 0.93
CA ALA A 61 10.23 -13.18 -0.33
C ALA A 61 10.30 -14.18 -1.49
N ARG A 62 11.40 -14.92 -1.61
CA ARG A 62 11.55 -16.01 -2.60
C ARG A 62 10.49 -17.07 -2.39
N PHE A 63 10.28 -17.51 -1.15
CA PHE A 63 9.24 -18.47 -0.83
C PHE A 63 7.85 -17.97 -1.24
N ALA A 64 7.53 -16.69 -1.02
CA ALA A 64 6.24 -16.12 -1.43
C ALA A 64 6.06 -16.16 -2.95
N VAL A 65 7.09 -15.79 -3.72
CA VAL A 65 7.07 -15.83 -5.18
C VAL A 65 6.97 -17.25 -5.71
N ASP A 66 7.74 -18.18 -5.15
CA ASP A 66 7.72 -19.60 -5.53
C ASP A 66 6.36 -20.25 -5.27
N GLU A 67 5.77 -19.99 -4.09
CA GLU A 67 4.44 -20.48 -3.73
C GLU A 67 3.35 -19.89 -4.63
N HIS A 68 3.45 -18.60 -4.98
CA HIS A 68 2.53 -17.98 -5.91
C HIS A 68 2.64 -18.59 -7.32
N ASN A 69 3.87 -18.72 -7.85
CA ASN A 69 4.12 -19.35 -9.14
C ASN A 69 3.57 -20.79 -9.18
N LYS A 70 3.71 -21.54 -8.10
CA LYS A 70 3.20 -22.91 -7.99
C LYS A 70 1.66 -22.98 -7.92
N LYS A 71 1.01 -22.06 -7.20
CA LYS A 71 -0.46 -22.05 -7.02
C LYS A 71 -1.20 -21.50 -8.23
N GLU A 72 -0.70 -20.41 -8.80
CA GLU A 72 -1.36 -19.65 -9.88
C GLU A 72 -0.78 -19.96 -11.27
N ASN A 73 0.20 -20.87 -11.36
CA ASN A 73 0.94 -21.16 -12.59
C ASN A 73 1.50 -19.89 -13.26
N ALA A 74 1.95 -18.95 -12.42
CA ALA A 74 2.54 -17.68 -12.83
C ALA A 74 4.05 -17.82 -13.08
N MET A 75 4.64 -16.87 -13.81
CA MET A 75 6.07 -16.80 -14.09
C MET A 75 6.64 -15.47 -13.58
N VAL A 76 6.56 -15.27 -12.27
CA VAL A 76 7.06 -14.08 -11.59
C VAL A 76 8.48 -14.35 -11.08
N GLU A 77 9.43 -13.49 -11.42
CA GLU A 77 10.83 -13.62 -11.00
C GLU A 77 11.16 -12.61 -9.90
N PHE A 78 11.56 -13.08 -8.72
CA PHE A 78 11.96 -12.20 -7.62
C PHE A 78 13.21 -11.37 -7.96
N VAL A 79 13.18 -10.06 -7.69
CA VAL A 79 14.31 -9.14 -7.87
C VAL A 79 14.89 -8.72 -6.52
N ARG A 80 14.09 -8.06 -5.67
CA ARG A 80 14.52 -7.58 -4.34
C ARG A 80 13.34 -7.30 -3.42
N VAL A 81 13.61 -7.19 -2.12
CA VAL A 81 12.64 -6.67 -1.14
C VAL A 81 12.74 -5.14 -1.11
N VAL A 82 11.60 -4.46 -1.22
CA VAL A 82 11.49 -3.00 -1.19
C VAL A 82 11.07 -2.50 0.20
N LYS A 83 10.20 -3.26 0.87
CA LYS A 83 9.74 -2.95 2.22
C LYS A 83 9.45 -4.23 2.97
N ALA A 84 9.75 -4.23 4.25
CA ALA A 84 9.45 -5.34 5.14
C ALA A 84 8.98 -4.81 6.49
N THR A 85 7.76 -5.21 6.86
CA THR A 85 7.15 -4.92 8.15
C THR A 85 6.72 -6.21 8.80
N GLU A 86 6.76 -6.23 10.12
CA GLU A 86 6.44 -7.40 10.92
C GLU A 86 5.27 -7.09 11.84
N GLN A 87 4.40 -8.08 11.99
CA GLN A 87 3.26 -8.00 12.87
C GLN A 87 3.19 -9.26 13.73
N VAL A 88 3.25 -9.06 15.05
CA VAL A 88 3.11 -10.16 16.01
C VAL A 88 1.64 -10.54 16.11
N VAL A 89 1.35 -11.82 15.87
CA VAL A 89 0.01 -12.43 15.95
C VAL A 89 0.13 -13.77 16.71
N ALA A 90 -0.66 -14.80 16.38
CA ALA A 90 -0.38 -16.18 16.80
C ALA A 90 0.82 -16.79 16.01
N GLY A 91 1.91 -16.04 15.93
CA GLY A 91 3.09 -16.23 15.08
C GLY A 91 3.71 -14.86 14.76
N THR A 92 4.55 -14.83 13.73
CA THR A 92 5.03 -13.59 13.11
C THR A 92 4.46 -13.51 11.70
N LEU A 93 3.71 -12.46 11.40
CA LEU A 93 3.22 -12.17 10.06
C LEU A 93 4.16 -11.14 9.42
N HIS A 94 4.91 -11.57 8.42
CA HIS A 94 5.79 -10.71 7.63
C HIS A 94 5.00 -10.14 6.45
N HIS A 95 4.84 -8.83 6.44
CA HIS A 95 4.31 -8.07 5.31
C HIS A 95 5.49 -7.55 4.49
N LEU A 96 5.66 -8.12 3.31
CA LEU A 96 6.75 -7.84 2.39
C LEU A 96 6.21 -7.14 1.15
N THR A 97 6.87 -6.08 0.72
CA THR A 97 6.72 -5.52 -0.63
C THR A 97 7.93 -5.96 -1.42
N VAL A 98 7.73 -6.75 -2.47
CA VAL A 98 8.79 -7.34 -3.29
C VAL A 98 8.71 -6.78 -4.70
N GLU A 99 9.86 -6.42 -5.26
CA GLU A 99 9.99 -6.12 -6.68
C GLU A 99 10.23 -7.44 -7.42
N ALA A 100 9.46 -7.70 -8.46
CA ALA A 100 9.55 -8.90 -9.26
C ALA A 100 9.29 -8.61 -10.75
N ILE A 101 9.82 -9.44 -11.65
CA ILE A 101 9.59 -9.34 -13.09
C ILE A 101 8.47 -10.28 -13.46
N ASP A 102 7.40 -9.74 -14.04
CA ASP A 102 6.26 -10.48 -14.56
C ASP A 102 6.10 -10.17 -16.04
N ALA A 103 6.17 -11.21 -16.88
CA ALA A 103 6.16 -11.09 -18.34
C ALA A 103 7.17 -10.05 -18.89
N GLY A 104 8.36 -9.99 -18.30
CA GLY A 104 9.44 -9.07 -18.71
C GLY A 104 9.30 -7.63 -18.21
N LYS A 105 8.28 -7.31 -17.41
CA LYS A 105 8.10 -5.99 -16.79
C LYS A 105 8.31 -6.07 -15.28
N LYS A 106 9.10 -5.15 -14.73
CA LYS A 106 9.27 -5.00 -13.28
C LYS A 106 7.96 -4.49 -12.67
N LYS A 107 7.49 -5.17 -11.64
CA LYS A 107 6.26 -4.90 -10.89
C LYS A 107 6.50 -5.08 -9.40
N LEU A 108 5.74 -4.37 -8.59
CA LEU A 108 5.74 -4.56 -7.14
C LEU A 108 4.62 -5.50 -6.73
N TYR A 109 4.88 -6.33 -5.74
CA TYR A 109 3.93 -7.26 -5.16
C TYR A 109 3.94 -7.14 -3.64
N GLU A 110 2.77 -7.19 -3.04
CA GLU A 110 2.62 -7.33 -1.59
C GLU A 110 2.42 -8.81 -1.27
N ALA A 111 3.28 -9.32 -0.39
CA ALA A 111 3.23 -10.67 0.11
C ALA A 111 3.07 -10.66 1.64
N LYS A 112 2.17 -11.50 2.14
CA LYS A 112 2.00 -11.75 3.57
C LYS A 112 2.40 -13.18 3.88
N VAL A 113 3.48 -13.36 4.63
CA VAL A 113 3.99 -14.68 5.00
C VAL A 113 3.84 -14.86 6.49
N TRP A 114 3.05 -15.87 6.89
CA TRP A 114 2.83 -16.20 8.29
C TRP A 114 3.76 -17.31 8.74
N VAL A 115 4.57 -17.02 9.76
CA VAL A 115 5.58 -17.92 10.31
C VAL A 115 5.24 -18.23 11.77
N LYS A 116 5.24 -19.52 12.13
CA LYS A 116 5.16 -19.98 13.52
C LYS A 116 6.38 -20.83 13.83
N PRO A 117 7.44 -20.25 14.42
CA PRO A 117 8.69 -20.97 14.68
C PRO A 117 8.50 -22.24 15.52
N TRP A 118 7.60 -22.21 16.51
CA TRP A 118 7.30 -23.35 17.39
C TRP A 118 6.57 -24.52 16.71
N LEU A 119 6.06 -24.32 15.49
CA LEU A 119 5.41 -25.37 14.68
C LEU A 119 6.20 -25.69 13.39
N ASN A 120 7.34 -25.04 13.14
CA ASN A 120 8.01 -25.04 11.83
C ASN A 120 7.04 -24.74 10.66
N PHE A 121 6.06 -23.88 10.92
CA PHE A 121 5.00 -23.56 9.96
C PHE A 121 5.34 -22.27 9.25
N LYS A 122 5.29 -22.28 7.91
CA LYS A 122 5.42 -21.11 7.06
C LYS A 122 4.38 -21.20 5.94
N GLU A 123 3.54 -20.19 5.81
CA GLU A 123 2.49 -20.16 4.80
C GLU A 123 2.36 -18.77 4.17
N LEU A 124 2.22 -18.74 2.85
CA LEU A 124 1.84 -17.54 2.10
C LEU A 124 0.33 -17.32 2.28
N GLN A 125 -0.03 -16.29 3.06
CA GLN A 125 -1.41 -15.91 3.31
C GLN A 125 -2.00 -15.14 2.13
N GLU A 126 -1.23 -14.19 1.59
CA GLU A 126 -1.69 -13.30 0.53
C GLU A 126 -0.51 -12.95 -0.37
N PHE A 127 -0.74 -12.96 -1.69
CA PHE A 127 0.17 -12.42 -2.68
C PHE A 127 -0.65 -11.66 -3.70
N LYS A 128 -0.46 -10.36 -3.78
CA LYS A 128 -1.19 -9.49 -4.70
C LYS A 128 -0.25 -8.52 -5.36
N HIS A 129 -0.63 -8.06 -6.55
CA HIS A 129 0.04 -6.93 -7.15
C HIS A 129 -0.09 -5.74 -6.20
N ALA A 130 1.04 -5.20 -5.77
CA ALA A 130 1.03 -3.92 -5.10
C ALA A 130 0.62 -2.95 -6.21
N ASP A 131 -0.57 -2.36 -6.13
CA ASP A 131 -1.00 -1.28 -7.03
C ASP A 131 -0.22 0.00 -6.70
N VAL A 132 1.10 -0.14 -6.76
CA VAL A 132 2.09 0.89 -6.59
C VAL A 132 2.42 1.29 -8.00
N HIS A 133 1.58 2.17 -8.53
CA HIS A 133 2.05 3.32 -9.27
C HIS A 133 3.44 3.67 -8.72
N GLY A 134 4.49 3.47 -9.55
CA GLY A 134 5.86 3.12 -9.13
C GLY A 134 6.50 3.99 -8.04
N PRO A 135 7.75 3.72 -7.62
CA PRO A 135 8.43 4.38 -6.49
C PRO A 135 8.58 5.92 -6.53
N GLY A 136 7.92 6.63 -7.44
CA GLY A 136 7.74 8.08 -7.46
C GLY A 136 6.29 8.59 -7.44
N VAL A 137 5.26 7.74 -7.56
CA VAL A 137 3.86 8.19 -7.70
C VAL A 137 3.17 8.29 -6.35
N GLN A 138 2.99 9.50 -5.84
CA GLN A 138 2.19 9.78 -4.65
C GLN A 138 0.76 10.08 -5.05
N SER A 139 -0.20 9.38 -4.45
CA SER A 139 -1.62 9.77 -4.52
C SER A 139 -1.76 11.12 -3.81
N VAL A 140 -2.17 12.14 -4.55
CA VAL A 140 -2.27 13.50 -4.01
C VAL A 140 -3.71 13.80 -3.64
N PRO A 141 -3.96 14.52 -2.53
CA PRO A 141 -5.30 14.97 -2.19
C PRO A 141 -5.90 15.77 -3.34
N THR A 142 -7.14 15.47 -3.72
CA THR A 142 -7.84 16.20 -4.79
C THR A 142 -8.15 17.65 -4.41
N HIS A 143 -8.13 17.98 -3.12
CA HIS A 143 -8.32 19.34 -2.61
C HIS A 143 -7.03 20.15 -2.46
N ASP A 144 -5.90 19.60 -2.90
CA ASP A 144 -4.62 20.33 -2.88
C ASP A 144 -4.69 21.50 -3.88
N PRO A 145 -4.31 22.74 -3.48
CA PRO A 145 -4.30 23.88 -4.39
C PRO A 145 -3.49 23.62 -5.67
N VAL A 146 -2.40 22.87 -5.61
CA VAL A 146 -1.58 22.54 -6.81
C VAL A 146 -2.37 21.69 -7.80
N VAL A 147 -3.13 20.72 -7.28
CA VAL A 147 -3.95 19.80 -8.09
C VAL A 147 -5.15 20.55 -8.68
N GLN A 148 -5.76 21.44 -7.91
CA GLN A 148 -6.86 22.30 -8.38
C GLN A 148 -6.41 23.25 -9.49
N ASP A 149 -5.29 23.95 -9.30
CA ASP A 149 -4.73 24.85 -10.31
C ASP A 149 -4.38 24.11 -11.60
N ALA A 150 -3.74 22.93 -11.47
CA ALA A 150 -3.42 22.07 -12.61
C ALA A 150 -4.69 21.57 -13.33
N ALA A 151 -5.74 21.19 -12.59
CA ALA A 151 -7.01 20.74 -13.15
C ALA A 151 -7.74 21.86 -13.90
N HIS A 152 -7.81 23.07 -13.32
CA HIS A 152 -8.38 24.24 -13.98
C HIS A 152 -7.60 24.62 -15.24
N HIS A 153 -6.26 24.59 -15.17
CA HIS A 153 -5.40 24.80 -16.33
C HIS A 153 -5.64 23.74 -17.42
N ALA A 154 -5.79 22.47 -17.04
CA ALA A 154 -6.09 21.38 -17.95
C ALA A 154 -7.44 21.57 -18.64
N VAL A 155 -8.52 21.88 -17.92
CA VAL A 155 -9.85 22.12 -18.52
C VAL A 155 -9.83 23.31 -19.47
N LYS A 156 -9.14 24.40 -19.10
CA LYS A 156 -8.94 25.55 -20.00
C LYS A 156 -8.20 25.14 -21.27
N THR A 157 -7.13 24.35 -21.13
CA THR A 157 -6.35 23.85 -22.27
C THR A 157 -7.17 22.91 -23.15
N ILE A 158 -7.99 22.03 -22.55
CA ILE A 158 -8.92 21.15 -23.26
C ILE A 158 -9.92 21.98 -24.06
N GLN A 159 -10.52 23.01 -23.45
CA GLN A 159 -11.45 23.91 -24.14
C GLN A 159 -10.79 24.65 -25.30
N GLN A 160 -9.55 25.10 -25.15
CA GLN A 160 -8.82 25.79 -26.23
C GLN A 160 -8.44 24.84 -27.38
N ARG A 161 -8.05 23.61 -27.07
CA ARG A 161 -7.71 22.57 -28.05
C ARG A 161 -8.94 21.96 -28.71
N SER A 162 -10.08 22.00 -28.04
CA SER A 162 -11.34 21.46 -28.53
C SER A 162 -12.12 22.54 -29.28
N ASN A 163 -12.64 22.22 -30.45
CA ASN A 163 -13.57 23.11 -31.18
C ASN A 163 -14.98 23.13 -30.57
N SER A 164 -15.11 23.03 -29.24
CA SER A 164 -16.42 22.97 -28.60
C SER A 164 -17.01 24.37 -28.43
N LEU A 165 -18.24 24.56 -28.92
CA LEU A 165 -19.01 25.80 -28.75
C LEU A 165 -19.56 25.98 -27.33
N VAL A 166 -19.57 24.90 -26.54
CA VAL A 166 -20.07 24.88 -25.17
C VAL A 166 -18.88 24.76 -24.22
N PRO A 167 -18.75 25.62 -23.20
CA PRO A 167 -17.63 25.60 -22.28
C PRO A 167 -17.61 24.29 -21.48
N TYR A 168 -16.42 23.71 -21.32
CA TYR A 168 -16.17 22.63 -20.36
C TYR A 168 -16.10 23.19 -18.93
N GLU A 169 -16.90 22.61 -18.03
CA GLU A 169 -16.89 22.91 -16.60
C GLU A 169 -16.30 21.73 -15.82
N LEU A 170 -15.35 21.98 -14.91
CA LEU A 170 -14.83 20.96 -14.01
C LEU A 170 -15.90 20.64 -12.95
N LYS A 171 -16.37 19.38 -12.90
CA LYS A 171 -17.34 18.92 -11.91
C LYS A 171 -16.65 18.33 -10.69
N GLU A 172 -15.74 17.38 -10.91
CA GLU A 172 -14.99 16.71 -9.84
C GLU A 172 -13.65 16.18 -10.35
N ILE A 173 -12.68 16.09 -9.45
CA ILE A 173 -11.42 15.36 -9.66
C ILE A 173 -11.63 13.98 -9.04
N VAL A 174 -11.75 12.96 -9.90
CA VAL A 174 -12.04 11.58 -9.48
C VAL A 174 -10.81 10.95 -8.85
N HIS A 175 -9.65 11.21 -9.43
CA HIS A 175 -8.37 10.64 -8.98
C HIS A 175 -7.23 11.59 -9.34
N ALA A 176 -6.21 11.68 -8.49
CA ALA A 176 -5.04 12.52 -8.75
C ALA A 176 -3.77 11.84 -8.20
N GLN A 177 -2.74 11.84 -9.01
CA GLN A 177 -1.45 11.25 -8.71
C GLN A 177 -0.35 12.19 -9.17
N ALA A 178 0.69 12.34 -8.35
CA ALA A 178 1.86 13.13 -8.68
C ALA A 178 3.11 12.26 -8.64
N GLU A 179 3.93 12.36 -9.68
CA GLU A 179 5.23 11.74 -9.80
C GLU A 179 6.29 12.83 -9.92
N VAL A 180 7.25 12.85 -8.99
CA VAL A 180 8.35 13.81 -9.04
C VAL A 180 9.46 13.24 -9.91
N VAL A 181 9.69 13.86 -11.07
CA VAL A 181 10.81 13.59 -11.98
C VAL A 181 11.84 14.71 -11.81
N ASP A 182 13.12 14.42 -12.09
CA ASP A 182 14.26 15.31 -11.79
C ASP A 182 14.05 16.79 -12.20
N ASP A 183 13.37 17.06 -13.32
CA ASP A 183 13.16 18.41 -13.88
C ASP A 183 11.70 18.92 -13.83
N PHE A 184 10.72 18.06 -13.53
CA PHE A 184 9.30 18.41 -13.48
C PHE A 184 8.51 17.41 -12.63
N ALA A 185 7.42 17.88 -12.02
CA ALA A 185 6.43 17.02 -11.40
C ALA A 185 5.35 16.65 -12.42
N LYS A 186 5.22 15.36 -12.71
CA LYS A 186 4.15 14.82 -13.55
C LYS A 186 2.91 14.61 -12.70
N LEU A 187 1.77 15.19 -13.09
CA LEU A 187 0.48 15.04 -12.43
C LEU A 187 -0.48 14.30 -13.36
N ASP A 188 -0.81 13.06 -13.00
CA ASP A 188 -1.81 12.25 -13.68
C ASP A 188 -3.14 12.39 -12.94
N MET A 189 -4.16 12.92 -13.60
CA MET A 189 -5.47 13.18 -13.01
C MET A 189 -6.61 12.62 -13.86
N VAL A 190 -7.69 12.22 -13.20
CA VAL A 190 -8.96 11.88 -13.85
C VAL A 190 -9.97 12.95 -13.51
N LEU A 191 -10.29 13.79 -14.49
CA LEU A 191 -11.23 14.90 -14.37
C LEU A 191 -12.59 14.46 -14.88
N LYS A 192 -13.64 14.75 -14.13
CA LYS A 192 -15.00 14.70 -14.66
C LYS A 192 -15.42 16.11 -15.02
N VAL A 193 -15.72 16.30 -16.29
CA VAL A 193 -16.12 17.58 -16.85
C VAL A 193 -17.56 17.50 -17.32
N LYS A 194 -18.26 18.63 -17.25
CA LYS A 194 -19.59 18.81 -17.78
C LYS A 194 -19.50 19.70 -19.02
N ARG A 195 -20.16 19.28 -20.09
CA ARG A 195 -20.30 20.02 -21.35
C ARG A 195 -21.79 20.13 -21.65
N GLY A 196 -22.39 21.28 -21.34
CA GLY A 196 -23.85 21.44 -21.42
C GLY A 196 -24.53 20.43 -20.49
N ASP A 197 -25.37 19.55 -21.03
CA ASP A 197 -26.05 18.51 -20.24
C ASP A 197 -25.32 17.15 -20.23
N LYS A 198 -24.14 17.05 -20.84
CA LYS A 198 -23.33 15.83 -20.88
C LYS A 198 -22.21 15.86 -19.84
N GLU A 199 -22.04 14.75 -19.13
CA GLU A 199 -20.89 14.52 -18.25
C GLU A 199 -19.91 13.55 -18.92
N GLU A 200 -18.63 13.91 -18.91
CA GLU A 200 -17.55 13.16 -19.55
C GLU A 200 -16.36 13.07 -18.60
N LYS A 201 -15.59 11.98 -18.66
CA LYS A 201 -14.35 11.83 -17.90
C LYS A 201 -13.15 12.00 -18.83
N PHE A 202 -12.10 12.67 -18.36
CA PHE A 202 -10.85 12.85 -19.06
C PHE A 202 -9.69 12.43 -18.17
N LYS A 203 -8.88 11.53 -18.68
CA LYS A 203 -7.55 11.25 -18.15
C LYS A 203 -6.60 12.31 -18.70
N VAL A 204 -5.99 13.09 -17.81
CA VAL A 204 -5.07 14.18 -18.16
C VAL A 204 -3.73 13.98 -17.49
N GLU A 205 -2.67 14.30 -18.21
CA GLU A 205 -1.30 14.32 -17.71
C GLU A 205 -0.76 15.76 -17.82
N VAL A 206 -0.50 16.38 -16.68
CA VAL A 206 0.01 17.75 -16.57
C VAL A 206 1.43 17.71 -16.00
N HIS A 207 2.40 18.28 -16.68
CA HIS A 207 3.72 18.49 -16.10
C HIS A 207 3.78 19.87 -15.45
N HIS A 208 4.16 19.91 -14.18
CA HIS A 208 4.46 21.12 -13.43
C HIS A 208 5.98 21.27 -13.34
N LYS A 209 6.52 22.28 -14.01
CA LYS A 209 7.95 22.61 -13.90
C LYS A 209 8.19 23.42 -12.64
N SER A 210 9.39 23.33 -12.06
CA SER A 210 9.80 24.16 -10.91
C SER A 210 9.72 25.67 -11.18
N GLU A 211 9.70 26.07 -12.46
CA GLU A 211 9.47 27.44 -12.95
C GLU A 211 8.01 27.92 -12.81
N GLY A 212 7.09 27.09 -12.28
CA GLY A 212 5.67 27.44 -12.07
C GLY A 212 4.81 27.36 -13.34
N THR A 213 5.31 26.73 -14.40
CA THR A 213 4.58 26.54 -15.66
C THR A 213 3.93 25.16 -15.70
N TYR A 214 2.62 25.11 -15.99
CA TYR A 214 1.86 23.89 -16.23
C TYR A 214 1.77 23.57 -17.72
N HIS A 215 2.11 22.34 -18.11
CA HIS A 215 1.97 21.88 -19.50
C HIS A 215 1.11 20.62 -19.57
N LEU A 216 0.00 20.67 -20.32
CA LEU A 216 -0.85 19.51 -20.57
C LEU A 216 -0.25 18.68 -21.72
N ASN A 217 0.42 17.58 -21.38
CA ASN A 217 1.07 16.69 -22.35
C ASN A 217 0.07 15.73 -22.99
N HIS A 218 -0.75 15.07 -22.18
CA HIS A 218 -1.67 14.05 -22.64
C HIS A 218 -3.09 14.31 -22.16
N MET A 219 -4.07 14.09 -23.03
CA MET A 219 -5.48 14.11 -22.68
C MET A 219 -6.20 13.00 -23.46
N VAL A 220 -6.86 12.09 -22.74
CA VAL A 220 -7.65 11.00 -23.32
C VAL A 220 -9.03 11.00 -22.67
N PRO A 221 -10.12 11.04 -23.47
CA PRO A 221 -11.45 10.84 -22.92
C PRO A 221 -11.59 9.40 -22.42
N ASP A 222 -11.95 9.25 -21.16
CA ASP A 222 -12.15 7.96 -20.51
C ASP A 222 -13.63 7.59 -20.63
N HIS A 223 -13.91 6.54 -21.40
CA HIS A 223 -15.27 6.08 -21.69
C HIS A 223 -15.71 4.95 -20.75
N SER A 224 -15.00 4.79 -19.62
CA SER A 224 -15.17 3.70 -18.65
C SER A 224 -16.23 3.99 -17.58
#